data_AF-A0A6J7AC84-F1
#
_entry.id   AF-A0A6J7AC84-F1
#
_cell.length_a   1.000
_cell.length_b   1.000
_cell.length_c   1.000
_cell.angle_alpha   90.00
_cell.angle_beta   90.00
_cell.angle_gamma   90.00
#
_symmetry.space_group_name_H-M   'P 1'
#
loop_
_entity.id
_entity.type
_entity.pdbx_description
1 polymer ?
#
loop_
_entity_poly.entity_id
_entity_poly.type
_entity_poly.pdbx_seq_one_letter_code
_entity_poly.pdbx_strand_id
1 'polypeptide(L)'
;MTSRTKKIVGSAAIALAGMAVVPVAAVATPKGPTPSKTAICHYDKTATTWSLITVSTKSVSSHMKHGDGVPTGAVPGQDGYVFDSSCVPTPAVI
;
A
#
# COMPACT_ATOMS: atom_id res chain seq x y z
N MET A 1 57.45 -33.59 19.81
CA MET A 1 57.63 -35.04 19.63
C MET A 1 57.03 -35.74 20.86
N THR A 2 56.01 -36.60 20.64
CA THR A 2 55.48 -37.73 21.46
C THR A 2 55.61 -37.63 23.01
N SER A 3 54.61 -37.85 23.86
CA SER A 3 53.60 -38.91 23.92
C SER A 3 52.84 -38.77 25.26
N ARG A 4 51.57 -39.15 25.34
CA ARG A 4 51.02 -40.09 26.35
C ARG A 4 49.49 -40.16 26.30
N THR A 5 49.08 -41.29 25.74
CA THR A 5 47.90 -42.13 25.89
C THR A 5 47.02 -41.95 27.14
N LYS A 6 45.72 -42.19 26.88
CA LYS A 6 44.77 -42.99 27.68
C LYS A 6 43.93 -42.22 28.71
N LYS A 7 42.60 -42.23 28.52
CA LYS A 7 41.67 -43.09 29.28
C LYS A 7 40.18 -42.67 29.15
N ILE A 8 39.35 -43.61 28.66
CA ILE A 8 37.98 -43.98 29.13
C ILE A 8 36.93 -42.84 29.05
N VAL A 9 35.61 -42.98 28.96
CA VAL A 9 34.57 -44.00 29.10
C VAL A 9 33.40 -43.45 28.27
N GLY A 10 32.58 -44.27 27.64
CA GLY A 10 31.18 -44.27 28.11
C GLY A 10 30.20 -43.99 26.98
N SER A 11 29.57 -45.08 26.55
CA SER A 11 28.40 -45.13 25.68
C SER A 11 27.29 -44.20 26.16
N ALA A 12 26.71 -43.45 25.23
CA ALA A 12 25.31 -43.08 25.31
C ALA A 12 24.74 -43.20 23.89
N ALA A 13 24.25 -44.39 23.57
CA ALA A 13 23.35 -44.59 22.45
C ALA A 13 22.07 -43.80 22.75
N ILE A 14 21.98 -42.58 22.24
CA ILE A 14 20.72 -41.85 22.19
C ILE A 14 20.09 -42.19 20.85
N ALA A 15 19.30 -43.26 20.86
CA ALA A 15 18.32 -43.54 19.83
C ALA A 15 17.20 -42.49 19.95
N LEU A 16 17.40 -41.32 19.34
CA LEU A 16 16.31 -40.38 19.09
C LEU A 16 15.57 -40.86 17.85
N ALA A 17 14.37 -41.40 18.11
CA ALA A 17 13.37 -41.73 17.11
C ALA A 17 13.23 -40.60 16.09
N GLY A 18 13.24 -40.96 14.81
CA GLY A 18 13.14 -40.04 13.69
C GLY A 18 11.86 -39.22 13.77
N MET A 19 12.01 -37.90 13.91
CA MET A 19 10.94 -36.95 13.64
C MET A 19 10.76 -36.86 12.12
N ALA A 20 9.66 -37.44 11.64
CA ALA A 20 9.21 -37.22 10.27
C ALA A 20 8.90 -35.74 10.10
N VAL A 21 9.73 -35.05 9.31
CA VAL A 21 9.48 -33.69 8.84
C VAL A 21 8.27 -33.73 7.90
N VAL A 22 7.11 -33.34 8.40
CA VAL A 22 5.93 -33.12 7.55
C VAL A 22 6.15 -31.80 6.82
N PRO A 23 6.13 -31.77 5.47
CA PRO A 23 6.21 -30.51 4.74
C PRO A 23 4.92 -29.73 4.99
N VAL A 24 5.01 -28.64 5.74
CA VAL A 24 3.90 -27.68 5.88
C VAL A 24 3.79 -26.94 4.54
N ALA A 25 2.89 -27.41 3.68
CA ALA A 25 2.48 -26.64 2.51
C ALA A 25 1.91 -25.31 3.00
N ALA A 26 2.60 -24.21 2.67
CA ALA A 26 2.13 -22.87 2.97
C ALA A 26 0.81 -22.65 2.24
N VAL A 27 -0.31 -22.73 2.98
CA VAL A 27 -1.62 -22.32 2.49
C VAL A 27 -1.53 -20.82 2.25
N ALA A 28 -1.42 -20.42 0.97
CA ALA A 28 -1.53 -19.03 0.58
C ALA A 28 -2.94 -18.56 0.96
N THR A 29 -3.04 -17.69 1.97
CA THR A 29 -4.29 -17.03 2.29
C THR A 29 -4.68 -16.15 1.10
N PRO A 30 -5.95 -16.19 0.64
CA PRO A 30 -6.39 -15.32 -0.43
C PRO A 30 -6.23 -13.87 0.02
N LYS A 31 -5.43 -13.11 -0.74
CA LYS A 31 -5.34 -11.65 -0.61
C LYS A 31 -6.75 -11.09 -0.78
N GLY A 32 -7.25 -10.40 0.23
CA GLY A 32 -8.58 -9.80 0.21
C GLY A 32 -8.79 -8.86 -1.00
N PRO A 33 -10.04 -8.41 -1.24
CA PRO A 33 -10.36 -7.57 -2.39
C PRO A 33 -9.44 -6.34 -2.47
N THR A 34 -8.90 -6.08 -3.66
CA THR A 34 -8.09 -4.88 -3.89
C THR A 34 -8.96 -3.65 -3.68
N PRO A 35 -8.55 -2.66 -2.86
CA PRO A 35 -9.36 -1.48 -2.61
C PRO A 35 -9.55 -0.65 -3.88
N SER A 36 -10.80 -0.26 -4.16
CA SER A 36 -11.14 0.58 -5.31
C SER A 36 -10.55 1.99 -5.19
N LYS A 37 -10.24 2.58 -6.35
CA LYS A 37 -9.54 3.85 -6.48
C LYS A 37 -10.29 4.80 -7.40
N THR A 38 -10.20 6.10 -7.11
CA THR A 38 -10.89 7.15 -7.85
C THR A 38 -9.96 8.34 -8.07
N ALA A 39 -9.99 8.90 -9.28
CA ALA A 39 -9.22 10.09 -9.62
C ALA A 39 -9.95 11.37 -9.16
N ILE A 40 -9.20 12.32 -8.61
CA ILE A 40 -9.71 13.61 -8.12
C ILE A 40 -8.72 14.74 -8.46
N CYS A 41 -9.22 15.98 -8.48
CA CYS A 41 -8.41 17.19 -8.59
C CYS A 41 -8.06 17.70 -7.19
N HIS A 42 -6.79 17.61 -6.82
CA HIS A 42 -6.30 18.01 -5.51
C HIS A 42 -5.56 19.34 -5.57
N TYR A 43 -5.83 20.22 -4.61
CA TYR A 43 -5.10 21.48 -4.45
C TYR A 43 -3.96 21.33 -3.45
N ASP A 44 -2.72 21.39 -3.95
CA ASP A 44 -1.55 21.50 -3.10
C ASP A 44 -1.38 22.96 -2.68
N LYS A 45 -1.64 23.24 -1.39
CA LYS A 45 -1.51 24.58 -0.80
C LYS A 45 -0.06 25.07 -0.73
N THR A 46 0.91 24.16 -0.71
CA THR A 46 2.34 24.48 -0.64
C THR A 46 2.84 24.90 -2.02
N ALA A 47 2.51 24.11 -3.04
CA ALA A 47 2.88 24.39 -4.42
C ALA A 47 1.95 25.41 -5.09
N THR A 48 0.78 25.69 -4.49
CA THR A 48 -0.30 26.54 -5.04
C THR A 48 -0.80 26.06 -6.41
N THR A 49 -0.86 24.74 -6.60
CA THR A 49 -1.22 24.12 -7.87
C THR A 49 -2.29 23.04 -7.70
N TRP A 50 -3.07 22.84 -8.75
CA TRP A 50 -3.99 21.72 -8.88
C TRP A 50 -3.30 20.53 -9.56
N SER A 51 -3.57 19.32 -9.10
CA SER A 51 -3.03 18.09 -9.69
C SER A 51 -4.04 16.96 -9.68
N LEU A 52 -3.97 16.09 -10.70
CA LEU A 52 -4.76 14.87 -10.77
C LEU A 52 -4.11 13.77 -9.92
N ILE A 53 -4.79 13.34 -8.87
CA ILE A 53 -4.32 12.25 -8.00
C ILE A 53 -5.33 11.12 -7.93
N THR A 54 -4.86 9.93 -7.55
CA THR A 54 -5.73 8.75 -7.36
C THR A 54 -5.80 8.38 -5.88
N VAL A 55 -7.01 8.40 -5.33
CA VAL A 55 -7.27 8.13 -3.90
C VAL A 55 -8.14 6.89 -3.72
N SER A 56 -8.22 6.37 -2.49
CA SER A 56 -9.22 5.35 -2.16
C SER A 56 -10.62 5.90 -2.40
N THR A 57 -11.50 5.13 -3.03
CA THR A 57 -12.90 5.54 -3.24
C THR A 57 -13.58 5.91 -1.91
N LYS A 58 -13.21 5.23 -0.81
CA LYS A 58 -13.72 5.52 0.55
C LYS A 58 -13.29 6.89 1.08
N SER A 59 -12.20 7.45 0.56
CA SER A 59 -11.64 8.73 1.00
C SER A 59 -12.19 9.93 0.22
N VAL A 60 -12.83 9.71 -0.94
CA VAL A 60 -13.29 10.78 -1.84
C VAL A 60 -14.14 11.82 -1.10
N SER A 61 -15.10 11.39 -0.27
CA SER A 61 -15.94 12.32 0.49
C SER A 61 -15.13 13.24 1.42
N SER A 62 -14.07 12.72 2.04
CA SER A 62 -13.18 13.52 2.88
C SER A 62 -12.39 14.54 2.06
N HIS A 63 -11.91 14.13 0.88
CA HIS A 63 -11.19 15.00 -0.04
C HIS A 63 -12.08 16.15 -0.54
N MET A 64 -13.32 15.86 -0.96
CA MET A 64 -14.26 16.91 -1.42
C MET A 64 -14.55 17.93 -0.30
N LYS A 65 -14.73 17.46 0.95
CA LYS A 65 -14.91 18.34 2.11
C LYS A 65 -13.69 19.19 2.42
N HIS A 66 -12.51 18.73 2.03
CA HIS A 66 -11.25 19.46 2.18
C HIS A 66 -11.01 20.49 1.07
N GLY A 67 -11.90 20.55 0.06
CA GLY A 67 -11.80 21.48 -1.07
C GLY A 67 -11.16 20.88 -2.31
N ASP A 68 -11.01 19.56 -2.39
CA ASP A 68 -10.66 18.89 -3.64
C ASP A 68 -11.89 18.87 -4.57
N GLY A 69 -11.64 18.78 -5.87
CA GLY A 69 -12.67 18.71 -6.90
C GLY A 69 -12.64 17.41 -7.69
N VAL A 70 -13.55 17.32 -8.66
CA VAL A 70 -13.59 16.23 -9.64
C VAL A 70 -13.15 16.76 -11.01
N PRO A 71 -12.45 15.95 -11.82
CA PRO A 71 -12.17 16.33 -13.22
C PRO A 71 -13.47 16.68 -13.95
N THR A 72 -13.44 17.67 -14.83
CA THR A 72 -14.63 18.19 -15.55
C THR A 72 -15.71 18.83 -14.67
N GLY A 73 -15.51 18.91 -13.35
CA GLY A 73 -16.43 19.55 -12.40
C GLY A 73 -16.09 21.00 -12.10
N ALA A 74 -16.94 21.65 -11.30
CA ALA A 74 -16.68 23.00 -10.80
C ALA A 74 -15.42 23.05 -9.93
N VAL A 75 -14.70 24.18 -10.00
CA VAL A 75 -13.51 24.41 -9.17
C VAL A 75 -13.94 24.94 -7.79
N PRO A 76 -13.61 24.24 -6.69
CA PRO A 76 -13.97 24.70 -5.36
C PRO A 76 -13.44 26.11 -5.06
N GLY A 77 -14.34 27.02 -4.71
CA GLY A 77 -14.01 28.41 -4.37
C GLY A 77 -13.69 29.32 -5.56
N GLN A 78 -13.91 28.88 -6.80
CA GLN A 78 -13.76 29.70 -8.00
C GLN A 78 -15.03 29.66 -8.84
N ASP A 79 -15.96 30.57 -8.55
CA ASP A 79 -17.21 30.69 -9.30
C ASP A 79 -16.93 30.98 -10.78
N GLY A 80 -17.65 30.29 -11.66
CA GLY A 80 -17.46 30.42 -13.10
C GLY A 80 -16.26 29.66 -13.67
N TYR A 81 -15.62 28.78 -12.90
CA TYR A 81 -14.55 27.91 -13.38
C TYR A 81 -14.91 26.42 -13.28
N VAL A 82 -14.44 25.65 -14.26
CA VAL A 82 -14.48 24.19 -14.26
C VAL A 82 -13.07 23.62 -14.46
N PHE A 83 -12.80 22.47 -13.89
CA PHE A 83 -11.60 21.70 -14.24
C PHE A 83 -11.75 21.12 -15.63
N ASP A 84 -10.65 21.05 -16.39
CA ASP A 84 -10.57 20.13 -17.51
C ASP A 84 -10.29 18.68 -17.03
N SER A 85 -9.99 17.77 -17.96
CA SER A 85 -9.63 16.38 -17.64
C SER A 85 -8.29 16.24 -16.90
N SER A 86 -7.46 17.28 -16.92
CA SER A 86 -6.11 17.33 -16.34
C SER A 86 -6.07 18.16 -15.06
N CYS A 87 -7.22 18.54 -14.51
CA CYS A 87 -7.36 19.38 -13.33
C CYS A 87 -6.78 20.79 -13.48
N VAL A 88 -6.78 21.34 -14.69
CA VAL A 88 -6.49 22.74 -14.94
C VAL A 88 -7.81 23.53 -14.84
N PRO A 89 -7.90 24.55 -13.96
CA PRO A 89 -9.02 25.47 -13.95
C PRO A 89 -9.14 26.22 -15.28
N THR A 90 -10.33 26.18 -15.88
CA THR A 90 -10.68 26.91 -17.10
C THR A 90 -11.99 27.66 -16.88
N PRO A 91 -12.19 28.85 -17.48
CA PRO A 91 -13.49 29.52 -17.44
C PRO A 91 -14.58 28.59 -17.97
N ALA A 92 -15.68 28.46 -17.24
CA ALA A 92 -16.85 27.74 -17.69
C ALA A 92 -17.40 28.43 -18.93
N VAL A 93 -17.42 27.71 -20.06
CA VAL A 93 -18.11 28.18 -21.27
C VAL A 93 -19.61 28.01 -21.00
N ILE A 94 -20.27 29.11 -20.67
CA ILE A 94 -21.73 29.20 -20.48
C ILE A 94 -22.46 29.48 -21.78
#